data_AF-A0A5M4EPH6-F1
#
_entry.id   AF-A0A5M4EPH6-F1
#
_cell.length_a   1.000
_cell.length_b   1.000
_cell.length_c   1.000
_cell.angle_alpha   90.00
_cell.angle_beta   90.00
_cell.angle_gamma   90.00
#
_symmetry.space_group_name_H-M   'P 1'
#
loop_
_entity.id
_entity.type
_entity.pdbx_description
1 polymer ?
#
loop_
_entity_poly.entity_id
_entity_poly.type
_entity_poly.pdbx_seq_one_letter_code
_entity_poly.pdbx_strand_id
1 'polypeptide(L)'
;MINFSENKLPVIAGISIIIVIIFFHAWFSSYVGVEDWARPTPVPDTLENPYFWPPGVNYLGTPVPGDQKIDPFRQQVIDDYKKFMQKRRDVYKEWKSKKNFKPSNVTIDN
;
A
#
# COMPACT_ATOMS: atom_id res chain seq x y z
N MET A 1 38.38 -14.85 35.26
CA MET A 1 39.08 -13.86 34.41
C MET A 1 38.99 -14.35 32.97
N ILE A 2 38.30 -13.63 32.07
CA ILE A 2 38.27 -14.00 30.65
C ILE A 2 39.63 -13.65 30.06
N ASN A 3 40.34 -14.63 29.50
CA ASN A 3 41.65 -14.40 28.90
C ASN A 3 41.46 -13.78 27.51
N PHE A 4 41.60 -12.45 27.43
CA PHE A 4 41.35 -11.69 26.21
C PHE A 4 42.39 -11.93 25.11
N SER A 5 43.48 -12.68 25.34
CA SER A 5 44.50 -12.97 24.32
C SER A 5 44.03 -14.01 23.29
N GLU A 6 43.30 -15.04 23.72
CA GLU A 6 42.83 -16.13 22.86
C GLU A 6 41.53 -15.78 22.11
N ASN A 7 40.77 -14.82 22.64
CA ASN A 7 39.47 -14.40 22.09
C ASN A 7 39.52 -13.15 21.20
N LYS A 8 40.71 -12.61 20.87
CA LYS A 8 40.82 -11.38 20.06
C LYS A 8 40.15 -11.49 18.70
N LEU A 9 40.40 -12.59 17.99
CA LEU A 9 39.85 -12.86 16.66
C LEU A 9 38.32 -12.95 16.65
N PRO A 10 37.67 -13.78 17.49
CA PRO A 10 36.21 -13.84 17.53
C PRO A 10 35.57 -12.52 17.99
N VAL A 11 36.20 -11.76 18.89
CA VAL A 11 35.72 -10.44 19.31
C VAL A 11 35.79 -9.42 18.17
N ILE A 12 36.91 -9.37 17.45
CA ILE A 12 37.07 -8.48 16.29
C ILE A 12 36.06 -8.85 15.19
N ALA A 13 35.92 -10.14 14.87
CA ALA A 13 34.96 -10.61 13.88
C ALA A 13 33.51 -10.25 14.26
N GLY A 14 33.14 -10.41 15.54
CA GLY A 14 31.82 -10.02 16.04
C GLY A 14 31.55 -8.52 15.89
N ILE A 15 32.52 -7.67 16.26
CA ILE A 15 32.40 -6.22 16.09
C ILE A 15 32.29 -5.84 14.60
N SER A 16 33.09 -6.47 13.73
CA SER A 16 33.03 -6.23 12.29
C SER A 16 31.66 -6.59 11.69
N ILE A 17 31.07 -7.72 12.09
CA ILE A 17 29.73 -8.12 11.64
C ILE A 17 28.67 -7.10 12.07
N ILE A 18 28.73 -6.64 13.33
CA ILE A 18 27.79 -5.62 13.84
C ILE A 18 27.90 -4.33 13.03
N ILE A 19 29.12 -3.88 12.73
CA ILE A 19 29.36 -2.68 11.92
C ILE A 19 28.75 -2.84 10.52
N VAL A 20 28.95 -4.00 9.87
CA VAL A 20 28.37 -4.29 8.55
C VAL A 20 26.83 -4.26 8.60
N ILE A 21 26.22 -4.83 9.64
CA ILE A 21 24.75 -4.79 9.81
C ILE A 21 24.25 -3.36 9.96
N ILE A 22 24.94 -2.52 10.73
CA ILE A 22 24.57 -1.10 10.91
C ILE A 22 24.63 -0.37 9.57
N PHE A 23 25.71 -0.54 8.79
CA PHE A 23 25.83 0.07 7.46
C PHE A 23 24.76 -0.44 6.50
N PHE A 24 24.49 -1.74 6.48
CA PHE A 24 23.43 -2.32 5.65
C PHE A 24 22.06 -1.76 6.04
N HIS A 25 21.76 -1.65 7.32
CA HIS A 25 20.48 -1.14 7.80
C HIS A 25 20.30 0.35 7.47
N ALA A 26 21.34 1.16 7.64
CA ALA A 26 21.33 2.57 7.27
C ALA A 26 21.18 2.76 5.75
N TRP A 27 21.92 1.98 4.96
CA TRP A 27 21.83 1.97 3.50
C TRP A 27 20.44 1.52 3.02
N PHE A 28 19.93 0.38 3.50
CA PHE A 28 18.60 -0.13 3.14
C PHE A 28 17.48 0.85 3.52
N SER A 29 17.55 1.42 4.73
CA SER A 29 16.57 2.41 5.18
C SER A 29 16.63 3.71 4.38
N SER A 30 17.76 4.02 3.73
CA SER A 30 17.87 5.20 2.85
C SER A 30 17.12 5.04 1.52
N TYR A 31 16.85 3.80 1.07
CA TYR A 31 16.09 3.57 -0.16
C TYR A 31 14.59 3.81 0.00
N VAL A 32 14.07 3.78 1.23
CA VAL A 32 12.68 4.09 1.49
C VAL A 32 12.61 5.50 2.05
N GLY A 33 12.70 6.47 1.16
CA GLY A 33 12.56 7.87 1.53
C GLY A 33 11.22 8.11 2.21
N VAL A 34 11.17 9.03 3.18
CA VAL A 34 9.92 9.50 3.81
C VAL A 34 8.89 9.90 2.75
N GLU A 35 9.34 10.36 1.58
CA GLU A 35 8.52 10.70 0.42
C GLU A 35 7.76 9.51 -0.18
N ASP A 36 8.35 8.32 -0.20
CA ASP A 36 7.72 7.09 -0.70
C ASP A 36 6.69 6.54 0.30
N TRP A 37 6.85 6.82 1.59
CA TRP A 37 5.83 6.57 2.62
C TRP A 37 4.71 7.61 2.62
N ALA A 38 5.05 8.87 2.32
CA ALA A 38 4.10 9.98 2.31
C ALA A 38 3.22 10.00 1.05
N ARG A 39 3.48 9.13 0.06
CA ARG A 39 2.67 9.08 -1.16
C ARG A 39 1.25 8.60 -0.82
N PRO A 40 0.20 9.30 -1.30
CA PRO A 40 -1.16 8.81 -1.14
C PRO A 40 -1.31 7.46 -1.84
N THR A 41 -2.00 6.51 -1.19
CA THR A 41 -2.22 5.17 -1.75
C THR A 41 -2.80 5.28 -3.16
N PRO A 42 -2.19 4.62 -4.17
CA PRO A 42 -2.70 4.68 -5.53
C PRO A 42 -4.15 4.20 -5.58
N VAL A 43 -5.00 4.99 -6.23
CA VAL A 43 -6.38 4.60 -6.52
C VAL A 43 -6.38 4.12 -7.97
N PRO A 44 -6.63 2.84 -8.26
CA PRO A 44 -6.66 2.36 -9.63
C PRO A 44 -7.79 3.04 -10.40
N ASP A 45 -7.56 3.32 -11.68
CA ASP A 45 -8.55 3.95 -12.56
C ASP A 45 -9.77 3.04 -12.78
N THR A 46 -9.55 1.72 -12.72
CA THR A 46 -10.56 0.68 -12.74
C THR A 46 -10.46 -0.18 -11.48
N LEU A 47 -11.56 -0.33 -10.75
CA LEU A 47 -11.72 -1.42 -9.79
C LEU A 47 -12.22 -2.62 -10.60
N GLU A 48 -11.29 -3.38 -11.18
CA GLU A 48 -11.62 -4.73 -11.61
C GLU A 48 -12.00 -5.51 -10.36
N ASN A 49 -13.30 -5.76 -10.18
CA ASN A 49 -13.75 -6.61 -9.09
C ASN A 49 -13.37 -8.04 -9.46
N PRO A 50 -12.38 -8.66 -8.80
CA PRO A 50 -12.01 -10.06 -9.10
C PRO A 50 -13.18 -11.01 -8.80
N TYR A 51 -14.14 -10.56 -8.00
CA TYR A 51 -15.38 -11.28 -7.73
C TYR A 51 -16.45 -10.85 -8.72
N PHE A 52 -16.65 -11.66 -9.75
CA PHE A 52 -17.85 -11.57 -10.60
C PHE A 52 -19.08 -11.86 -9.75
N TRP A 53 -19.75 -10.81 -9.30
CA TRP A 53 -21.05 -10.95 -8.67
C TRP A 53 -22.08 -11.30 -9.76
N PRO A 54 -22.87 -12.37 -9.61
CA PRO A 54 -23.86 -12.72 -10.62
C PRO A 54 -24.81 -11.53 -10.86
N PRO A 55 -25.11 -11.17 -12.11
CA PRO A 55 -26.09 -10.13 -12.39
C PRO A 55 -27.45 -10.58 -11.85
N GLY A 56 -28.19 -9.66 -11.22
CA GLY A 56 -29.54 -9.93 -10.73
C GLY A 56 -29.63 -10.56 -9.34
N VAL A 57 -28.52 -10.72 -8.60
CA VAL A 57 -28.54 -11.15 -7.19
C VAL A 57 -27.98 -10.06 -6.27
N ASN A 58 -28.51 -9.98 -5.05
CA ASN A 58 -28.06 -9.03 -4.04
C ASN A 58 -26.79 -9.53 -3.31
N TYR A 59 -26.33 -8.77 -2.32
CA TYR A 59 -25.13 -9.07 -1.52
C TYR A 59 -25.19 -10.37 -0.70
N LEU A 60 -26.37 -11.00 -0.58
CA LEU A 60 -26.56 -12.32 0.04
C LEU A 60 -26.66 -13.45 -0.99
N GLY A 61 -26.53 -13.14 -2.29
CA GLY A 61 -26.69 -14.11 -3.37
C GLY A 61 -28.15 -14.48 -3.67
N THR A 62 -29.13 -13.72 -3.15
CA THR A 62 -30.55 -13.95 -3.46
C THR A 62 -31.01 -13.04 -4.59
N PRO A 63 -32.00 -13.45 -5.41
CA PRO A 63 -32.51 -12.63 -6.50
C PRO A 63 -32.90 -11.24 -6.00
N VAL A 64 -32.49 -10.19 -6.71
CA VAL A 64 -32.91 -8.81 -6.44
C VAL A 64 -34.39 -8.70 -6.80
N PRO A 65 -35.30 -8.48 -5.85
CA PRO A 65 -36.70 -8.20 -6.17
C PRO A 65 -36.77 -6.95 -7.07
N GLY A 66 -37.62 -6.96 -8.10
CA GLY A 66 -37.74 -5.84 -9.04
C GLY A 66 -38.20 -4.52 -8.39
N ASP A 67 -38.72 -4.58 -7.17
CA ASP A 67 -39.18 -3.48 -6.34
C ASP A 67 -38.23 -3.15 -5.17
N GLN A 68 -37.03 -3.73 -5.14
CA GLN A 68 -36.07 -3.52 -4.06
C GLN A 68 -35.54 -2.08 -4.07
N LYS A 69 -36.27 -1.19 -3.39
CA LYS A 69 -35.79 0.16 -3.09
C LYS A 69 -34.64 0.03 -2.10
N ILE A 70 -33.50 0.59 -2.47
CA ILE A 70 -32.36 0.78 -1.55
C ILE A 70 -32.89 1.57 -0.34
N ASP A 71 -32.66 1.07 0.86
CA ASP A 71 -33.08 1.77 2.06
C ASP A 71 -32.30 3.10 2.21
N PRO A 72 -32.89 4.14 2.83
CA PRO A 72 -32.24 5.45 2.92
C PRO A 72 -30.85 5.43 3.58
N PHE A 73 -30.64 4.56 4.57
CA PHE A 73 -29.35 4.42 5.24
C PHE A 73 -28.29 3.83 4.30
N ARG A 74 -28.62 2.76 3.56
CA ARG A 74 -27.71 2.19 2.56
C ARG A 74 -27.39 3.19 1.45
N GLN A 75 -28.38 3.95 0.99
CA GLN A 75 -28.14 4.99 0.00
C GLN A 75 -27.17 6.05 0.53
N GLN A 76 -27.34 6.48 1.78
CA GLN A 76 -26.42 7.40 2.45
C GLN A 76 -24.99 6.84 2.52
N VAL A 77 -24.82 5.57 2.93
CA VAL A 77 -23.50 4.93 2.99
C VAL A 77 -22.83 4.88 1.61
N ILE A 78 -23.58 4.53 0.56
CA ILE A 78 -23.07 4.50 -0.82
C ILE A 78 -22.60 5.90 -1.24
N ASP A 79 -23.38 6.94 -0.94
CA ASP A 79 -23.06 8.30 -1.36
C ASP A 79 -21.89 8.88 -0.56
N ASP A 80 -21.80 8.59 0.73
CA ASP A 80 -20.65 8.98 1.57
C ASP A 80 -19.37 8.27 1.12
N TYR A 81 -19.46 6.98 0.76
CA TYR A 81 -18.34 6.25 0.19
C TYR A 81 -17.89 6.84 -1.16
N LYS A 82 -18.82 7.22 -2.05
CA LYS A 82 -18.50 7.90 -3.31
C LYS A 82 -17.76 9.22 -3.07
N LYS A 83 -18.23 10.04 -2.12
CA LYS A 83 -17.58 11.31 -1.75
C LYS A 83 -16.17 11.07 -1.21
N PHE A 84 -16.01 10.08 -0.34
CA PHE A 84 -14.69 9.70 0.20
C PHE A 84 -13.72 9.26 -0.91
N MET A 85 -14.18 8.39 -1.81
CA MET A 85 -13.36 7.94 -2.94
C MET A 85 -13.00 9.07 -3.89
N GLN A 86 -13.91 10.02 -4.12
CA GLN A 86 -13.62 11.20 -4.92
C GLN A 86 -12.54 12.08 -4.27
N LYS A 87 -12.67 12.38 -2.97
CA LYS A 87 -11.65 13.12 -2.21
C LYS A 87 -10.27 12.47 -2.32
N ARG A 88 -10.19 11.14 -2.23
CA ARG A 88 -8.93 10.40 -2.40
C ARG A 88 -8.34 10.53 -3.80
N ARG A 89 -9.18 10.43 -4.85
CA ARG A 89 -8.76 10.64 -6.24
C ARG A 89 -8.22 12.04 -6.46
N ASP A 90 -8.87 13.05 -5.91
CA ASP A 90 -8.45 14.45 -6.07
C ASP A 90 -7.09 14.70 -5.41
N VAL A 91 -6.89 14.22 -4.17
CA VAL A 91 -5.59 14.29 -3.47
C VAL A 91 -4.49 13.56 -4.24
N TYR A 92 -4.77 12.36 -4.76
CA TYR A 92 -3.80 11.61 -5.56
C TYR A 92 -3.46 12.34 -6.86
N LYS A 93 -4.45 12.90 -7.57
CA LYS A 93 -4.27 13.66 -8.81
C LYS A 93 -3.44 14.92 -8.59
N GLU A 94 -3.72 15.64 -7.50
CA GLU A 94 -2.96 16.84 -7.10
C GLU A 94 -1.51 16.51 -6.72
N TRP A 95 -1.29 15.42 -5.96
CA TRP A 95 0.06 14.95 -5.65
C TRP A 95 0.82 14.55 -6.93
N LYS A 96 0.17 13.80 -7.83
CA LYS A 96 0.74 13.34 -9.11
C LYS A 96 1.13 14.51 -10.02
N SER A 97 0.30 15.55 -10.10
CA SER A 97 0.58 16.73 -10.93
C SER A 97 1.72 17.58 -10.39
N LYS A 98 1.87 17.69 -9.06
CA LYS A 98 2.95 18.47 -8.43
C LYS A 98 4.32 17.79 -8.49
N LYS A 99 4.37 16.45 -8.51
CA LYS A 99 5.63 15.69 -8.40
C LYS A 99 6.24 15.27 -9.74
N ASN A 100 5.70 15.69 -10.90
CA ASN A 100 6.12 15.18 -12.23
C ASN A 100 6.26 13.64 -12.24
N PHE A 101 5.35 12.97 -11.53
CA PHE A 101 5.44 11.53 -11.30
C PHE A 101 5.26 10.80 -12.63
N LYS A 102 6.36 10.26 -13.17
CA LYS A 102 6.31 9.26 -14.22
C LYS A 102 5.94 7.95 -13.55
N PRO A 103 4.77 7.34 -13.85
CA PRO A 103 4.52 5.99 -13.40
C PRO A 103 5.70 5.14 -13.85
N SER A 104 6.29 4.37 -12.94
CA SER A 104 7.33 3.42 -13.31
C SER A 104 6.74 2.53 -14.42
N ASN A 105 7.41 2.42 -15.56
CA ASN A 105 7.05 1.54 -16.67
C ASN A 105 7.14 0.04 -16.31
N VAL A 106 6.89 -0.32 -15.05
CA VAL A 106 6.70 -1.70 -14.64
C VAL A 106 5.29 -2.08 -15.10
N THR A 107 5.14 -2.31 -16.40
CA THR A 107 4.19 -3.30 -16.86
C THR A 107 4.63 -4.60 -16.20
N ILE A 108 3.73 -5.20 -15.43
CA ILE A 108 3.85 -6.62 -15.13
C ILE A 108 3.58 -7.27 -16.48
N ASP A 109 4.64 -7.53 -17.22
CA ASP A 109 4.56 -8.23 -18.49
C ASP A 109 3.93 -9.60 -18.19
N ASN A 110 2.77 -9.85 -18.80
CA ASN A 110 2.05 -11.12 -18.75
C ASN A 110 2.82 -12.23 -19.47
#